data_AF-A0A519KH52-F1
#
_entry.id   AF-A0A519KH52-F1
#
_cell.length_a   1.000
_cell.length_b   1.000
_cell.length_c   1.000
_cell.angle_alpha   90.00
_cell.angle_beta   90.00
_cell.angle_gamma   90.00
#
_symmetry.space_group_name_H-M   'P 1'
#
loop_
_entity.id
_entity.type
_entity.pdbx_description
1 polymer ?
#
loop_
_entity_poly.entity_id
_entity_poly.type
_entity_poly.pdbx_seq_one_letter_code
_entity_poly.pdbx_strand_id
1 'polypeptide(L)'
;MKFGLDRLLSDPALSAPLKGRRVALVAHPASTTQDLTHAVDALAAHPDITLSAAFGPQHGMKGDLQDNMMESPDYTDPVHGIPVFSLYGEVRRPQAEWMDTFDV
;
A
#
# COMPACT_ATOMS: atom_id res chain seq x y z
N MET A 1 -15.70 13.02 -11.25
CA MET A 1 -15.85 12.06 -10.12
C MET A 1 -14.53 12.05 -9.38
N LYS A 2 -14.52 12.04 -8.03
CA LYS A 2 -13.27 11.90 -7.24
C LYS A 2 -13.18 10.46 -6.73
N PHE A 3 -12.02 9.80 -6.84
CA PHE A 3 -11.85 8.47 -6.27
C PHE A 3 -11.74 8.54 -4.74
N GLY A 4 -11.87 7.39 -4.08
CA GLY A 4 -11.75 7.31 -2.62
C GLY A 4 -10.38 7.82 -2.14
N LEU A 5 -9.31 7.47 -2.84
CA LEU A 5 -7.95 7.94 -2.57
C LEU A 5 -7.85 9.47 -2.67
N ASP A 6 -8.35 10.09 -3.75
CA ASP A 6 -8.29 11.55 -3.91
C ASP A 6 -9.06 12.28 -2.78
N ARG A 7 -10.16 11.69 -2.31
CA ARG A 7 -10.91 12.24 -1.18
C ARG A 7 -10.12 12.13 0.12
N LEU A 8 -9.54 10.96 0.40
CA LEU A 8 -8.71 10.75 1.59
C LEU A 8 -7.56 11.75 1.66
N LEU A 9 -6.92 12.04 0.53
CA LEU A 9 -5.77 12.95 0.43
C LEU A 9 -6.15 14.43 0.52
N SER A 10 -7.40 14.81 0.22
CA SER A 10 -7.83 16.22 0.15
C SER A 10 -8.78 16.66 1.26
N ASP A 11 -9.34 15.73 2.03
CA ASP A 11 -10.27 16.01 3.12
C ASP A 11 -9.63 15.64 4.48
N PRO A 12 -9.18 16.63 5.28
CA PRO A 12 -8.57 16.40 6.58
C PRO A 12 -9.46 15.62 7.55
N ALA A 13 -10.79 15.68 7.40
CA ALA A 13 -11.69 14.92 8.27
C ALA A 13 -11.59 13.40 8.00
N LEU A 14 -11.22 13.01 6.78
CA LEU A 14 -11.04 11.61 6.40
C LEU A 14 -9.66 11.06 6.81
N SER A 15 -8.63 11.88 6.82
CA SER A 15 -7.28 11.48 7.26
C SER A 15 -7.08 11.59 8.78
N ALA A 16 -7.87 12.42 9.47
CA ALA A 16 -7.76 12.60 10.92
C ALA A 16 -7.75 11.30 11.75
N PRO A 17 -8.57 10.26 11.46
CA PRO A 17 -8.54 8.99 12.21
C PRO A 17 -7.27 8.15 12.01
N LEU A 18 -6.46 8.47 10.99
CA LEU A 18 -5.21 7.78 10.67
C LEU A 18 -3.99 8.44 11.32
N LYS A 19 -4.15 9.66 11.84
CA LYS A 19 -3.05 10.43 12.41
C LYS A 19 -2.42 9.72 13.61
N GLY A 20 -1.09 9.59 13.57
CA GLY A 20 -0.32 8.92 14.62
C GLY A 20 -0.45 7.39 14.63
N ARG A 21 -1.14 6.81 13.64
CA ARG A 21 -1.24 5.35 13.45
C ARG A 21 -0.35 4.92 12.31
N ARG A 22 0.18 3.71 12.42
CA ARG A 22 0.88 3.01 11.36
C ARG A 22 -0.16 2.45 10.39
N VAL A 23 -0.12 2.89 9.13
CA VAL A 23 -1.09 2.52 8.11
C VAL A 23 -0.47 1.49 7.18
N ALA A 24 -1.18 0.40 6.93
CA ALA A 24 -0.86 -0.52 5.85
C ALA A 24 -1.71 -0.25 4.61
N LEU A 25 -1.09 -0.38 3.43
CA LEU A 25 -1.79 -0.24 2.16
C LEU A 25 -1.93 -1.59 1.46
N VAL A 26 -3.16 -2.02 1.19
CA VAL A 26 -3.44 -3.07 0.20
C VAL A 26 -3.66 -2.39 -1.15
N ALA A 27 -2.77 -2.62 -2.11
CA ALA A 27 -2.82 -1.97 -3.41
C ALA A 27 -2.29 -2.85 -4.55
N HIS A 28 -2.65 -2.46 -5.76
CA HIS A 28 -2.18 -3.05 -7.01
C HIS A 28 -1.89 -1.92 -8.01
N PRO A 29 -1.33 -2.18 -9.21
CA PRO A 29 -0.78 -1.12 -10.06
C PRO A 29 -1.78 -0.05 -10.51
N ALA A 30 -3.08 -0.35 -10.56
CA ALA A 30 -4.12 0.63 -10.90
C ALA A 30 -4.65 1.40 -9.69
N SER A 31 -4.07 1.20 -8.50
CA SER A 31 -4.37 1.98 -7.29
C SER A 31 -3.69 3.34 -7.39
N THR A 32 -4.21 4.20 -8.25
CA THR A 32 -3.66 5.52 -8.53
C THR A 32 -4.67 6.62 -8.23
N THR A 33 -4.17 7.81 -7.93
CA THR A 33 -4.92 9.06 -7.89
C THR A 33 -5.43 9.45 -9.29
N GLN A 34 -6.24 10.51 -9.37
CA GLN A 34 -6.74 11.04 -10.63
C GLN A 34 -5.62 11.45 -11.62
N ASP A 35 -4.46 11.86 -11.11
CA ASP A 35 -3.29 12.24 -11.92
C ASP A 35 -2.31 11.09 -12.18
N LEU A 36 -2.73 9.85 -11.91
CA LEU A 36 -1.96 8.62 -12.08
C LEU A 36 -0.76 8.46 -11.13
N THR A 37 -0.72 9.23 -10.03
CA THR A 37 0.23 8.97 -8.93
C THR A 37 -0.17 7.70 -8.19
N HIS A 38 0.78 6.77 -7.99
CA HIS A 38 0.50 5.52 -7.28
C HIS A 38 0.16 5.78 -5.81
N ALA A 39 -0.77 5.00 -5.24
CA ALA A 39 -1.26 5.16 -3.88
C ALA A 39 -0.15 5.12 -2.82
N VAL A 40 0.88 4.30 -3.02
CA VAL A 40 2.06 4.24 -2.14
C VAL A 40 2.71 5.62 -2.04
N ASP A 41 3.01 6.23 -3.18
CA ASP A 41 3.73 7.50 -3.23
C ASP A 41 2.83 8.64 -2.72
N ALA A 42 1.54 8.61 -3.06
CA ALA A 42 0.57 9.60 -2.61
C ALA A 42 0.34 9.57 -1.09
N LEU A 43 0.24 8.37 -0.49
CA LEU A 43 0.06 8.22 0.96
C LEU A 43 1.35 8.51 1.72
N ALA A 44 2.51 8.08 1.21
CA ALA A 44 3.80 8.38 1.81
C ALA A 44 4.12 9.88 1.84
N ALA A 45 3.62 10.64 0.86
CA ALA A 45 3.76 12.09 0.82
C ALA A 45 2.76 12.84 1.72
N HIS A 46 1.74 12.18 2.28
CA HIS A 46 0.69 12.84 3.04
C HIS A 46 1.12 13.06 4.51
N PRO A 47 1.10 14.31 5.03
CA PRO A 47 1.74 14.65 6.30
C PRO A 47 1.11 13.99 7.54
N ASP A 48 -0.18 13.66 7.49
CA ASP A 48 -0.87 13.00 8.60
C ASP A 48 -0.85 11.46 8.51
N ILE A 49 -0.25 10.87 7.48
CA ILE A 49 -0.25 9.42 7.25
C ILE A 49 1.16 8.87 7.46
N THR A 50 1.28 7.87 8.32
CA THR A 50 2.52 7.09 8.48
C THR A 50 2.33 5.74 7.79
N LEU A 51 2.73 5.67 6.52
CA LEU A 51 2.72 4.40 5.78
C LEU A 51 3.83 3.49 6.34
N SER A 52 3.46 2.33 6.86
CA SER A 52 4.40 1.43 7.56
C SER A 52 4.57 0.08 6.89
N ALA A 53 3.61 -0.35 6.09
CA ALA A 53 3.64 -1.61 5.37
C ALA A 53 2.74 -1.55 4.14
N ALA A 54 2.96 -2.49 3.23
CA ALA A 54 2.23 -2.57 1.98
C ALA A 54 1.95 -4.04 1.63
N PHE A 55 0.83 -4.29 0.96
CA PHE A 55 0.39 -5.62 0.56
C PHE A 55 0.01 -5.62 -0.92
N GLY A 56 0.66 -6.48 -1.72
CA GLY A 56 0.43 -6.63 -3.15
C GLY A 56 -0.24 -7.96 -3.51
N PRO A 57 -1.15 -8.00 -4.51
CA PRO A 57 -1.71 -9.23 -5.07
C PRO A 57 -0.78 -9.84 -6.15
N GLN A 58 -1.29 -10.78 -6.98
CA GLN A 58 -0.57 -11.59 -7.97
C GLN A 58 0.43 -10.86 -8.88
N HIS A 59 0.15 -9.61 -9.23
CA HIS A 59 0.99 -8.82 -10.16
C HIS A 59 1.87 -7.79 -9.43
N GLY A 60 2.07 -7.97 -8.12
CA GLY A 60 2.84 -7.06 -7.28
C GLY A 60 2.12 -5.74 -7.01
N MET A 61 2.76 -4.90 -6.19
CA MET A 61 2.20 -3.62 -5.79
C MET A 61 2.29 -2.56 -6.90
N LYS A 62 3.43 -2.46 -7.60
CA LYS A 62 3.69 -1.45 -8.65
C LYS A 62 3.68 -2.01 -10.08
N GLY A 63 3.51 -3.33 -10.25
CA GLY A 63 3.41 -3.95 -11.59
C GLY A 63 4.77 -4.32 -12.18
N ASP A 64 5.80 -4.34 -11.34
CA ASP A 64 7.20 -4.58 -11.72
C ASP A 64 7.46 -6.03 -12.18
N LEU A 65 6.46 -6.90 -12.06
CA LEU A 65 6.53 -8.31 -12.42
C LEU A 65 5.80 -8.56 -13.75
N GLN A 66 6.55 -8.94 -14.78
CA GLN A 66 6.01 -9.40 -16.05
C GLN A 66 5.29 -10.76 -15.91
N ASP A 67 4.43 -11.03 -16.89
CA ASP A 67 3.40 -12.07 -17.07
C ASP A 67 3.86 -13.55 -16.99
N ASN A 68 4.84 -13.88 -16.16
CA ASN A 68 5.45 -15.21 -16.06
C ASN A 68 5.28 -15.81 -14.66
N MET A 69 4.03 -16.04 -14.21
CA MET A 69 3.65 -17.00 -13.14
C MET A 69 4.64 -17.17 -11.95
N MET A 70 5.30 -16.11 -11.50
CA MET A 70 6.27 -16.14 -10.41
C MET A 70 5.66 -15.42 -9.22
N GLU A 71 5.66 -16.11 -8.08
CA GLU A 71 5.28 -15.51 -6.82
C GLU A 71 6.21 -14.33 -6.51
N SER A 72 5.63 -13.18 -6.17
CA SER A 72 6.40 -12.05 -5.66
C SER A 72 6.90 -12.41 -4.26
N PRO A 73 8.22 -12.46 -3.98
CA PRO A 73 8.68 -12.57 -2.61
C PRO A 73 8.38 -11.26 -1.87
N ASP A 74 8.30 -11.35 -0.54
CA ASP A 74 8.30 -10.16 0.31
C ASP A 74 9.60 -9.37 0.07
N TYR A 75 9.49 -8.04 0.07
CA TYR A 75 10.65 -7.17 -0.14
C TYR A 75 10.51 -5.87 0.65
N THR A 76 11.58 -5.08 0.70
CA THR A 76 11.52 -3.71 1.23
C THR A 76 11.45 -2.73 0.07
N ASP A 77 10.43 -1.88 0.04
CA ASP A 77 10.32 -0.85 -1.00
C ASP A 77 11.56 0.07 -0.94
N PRO A 78 12.32 0.20 -2.04
CA PRO A 78 13.61 0.89 -2.03
C PRO A 78 13.47 2.43 -1.94
N VAL A 79 12.28 2.97 -2.17
CA VAL A 79 12.01 4.41 -2.14
C VAL A 79 11.56 4.85 -0.75
N HIS A 80 10.65 4.08 -0.15
CA HIS A 80 9.97 4.40 1.11
C HIS A 80 10.49 3.62 2.31
N GLY A 81 11.28 2.55 2.09
CA GLY A 81 11.89 1.76 3.15
C GLY A 81 10.90 0.91 3.96
N ILE A 82 9.69 0.68 3.45
CA ILE A 82 8.65 -0.11 4.12
C ILE A 82 8.64 -1.56 3.61
N PRO A 83 8.29 -2.54 4.45
CA PRO A 83 8.03 -3.90 3.99
C PRO A 83 6.81 -3.95 3.05
N VAL A 84 6.94 -4.71 1.98
CA VAL A 84 5.89 -5.06 1.03
C VAL A 84 5.71 -6.57 1.05
N PHE A 85 4.53 -7.01 1.47
CA PHE A 85 4.17 -8.41 1.59
C PHE A 85 3.34 -8.88 0.40
N SER A 86 3.62 -10.08 -0.10
CA SER A 86 2.79 -10.69 -1.14
C SER A 86 1.63 -11.46 -0.53
N LEU A 87 0.41 -11.09 -0.89
CA LEU A 87 -0.80 -11.87 -0.56
C LEU A 87 -1.13 -12.91 -1.65
N TYR A 88 -0.15 -13.21 -2.50
CA TYR A 88 -0.31 -14.14 -3.60
C TYR A 88 0.92 -15.04 -3.73
N GLY A 89 0.69 -16.35 -3.59
CA GLY A 89 1.72 -17.38 -3.54
C GLY A 89 1.36 -18.41 -2.48
N GLU A 90 2.32 -18.77 -1.62
CA GLU A 90 2.12 -19.68 -0.48
C GLU A 90 1.01 -19.24 0.48
N VAL A 91 0.81 -17.93 0.68
CA VAL A 91 -0.21 -17.38 1.57
C VAL A 91 -1.18 -16.45 0.85
N ARG A 92 -2.48 -16.60 1.15
CA ARG A 92 -3.57 -15.74 0.65
C ARG A 92 -4.19 -14.88 1.74
N ARG A 93 -3.59 -14.88 2.93
CA ARG A 93 -3.99 -14.14 4.12
C ARG A 93 -2.74 -13.62 4.81
N PRO A 94 -2.79 -12.44 5.46
CA PRO A 94 -1.66 -11.97 6.24
C PRO A 94 -1.28 -12.95 7.34
N GLN A 95 0.03 -13.12 7.55
CA GLN A 95 0.56 -13.86 8.70
C GLN A 95 0.46 -12.99 9.97
N ALA A 96 0.46 -13.62 11.15
CA ALA A 96 0.29 -12.89 12.41
C ALA A 96 1.39 -11.84 12.61
N GLU A 97 2.61 -12.19 12.23
CA GLU A 97 3.81 -11.36 12.30
C GLU A 97 3.70 -10.10 11.44
N TRP A 98 2.96 -10.18 10.32
CA TRP A 98 2.75 -9.03 9.44
C TRP A 98 1.75 -8.05 10.04
N MET A 99 0.78 -8.54 10.81
CA MET A 99 -0.21 -7.70 11.50
C MET A 99 0.44 -6.77 12.52
N ASP A 100 1.60 -7.14 13.08
CA ASP A 100 2.34 -6.30 14.03
C ASP A 100 2.99 -5.08 13.36
N THR A 101 3.04 -5.02 12.02
CA THR A 101 3.68 -3.93 11.27
C THR A 101 2.79 -2.69 11.09
N PHE A 102 1.50 -2.77 11.41
CA PHE A 102 0.54 -1.68 11.24
C PHE A 102 -0.55 -1.67 12.31
N ASP A 103 -1.31 -0.58 12.39
CA ASP A 103 -2.43 -0.41 13.32
C ASP A 103 -3.79 -0.32 12.58
N VAL A 104 -3.78 -0.05 11.27
CA VAL A 104 -4.94 0.01 10.37
C VAL A 104 -4.60 -0.43 8.95
#